data_AF-A0A9P0AMJ3-F1
#
_entry.id   AF-A0A9P0AMJ3-F1
#
_cell.length_a   1.000
_cell.length_b   1.000
_cell.length_c   1.000
_cell.angle_alpha   90.00
_cell.angle_beta   90.00
_cell.angle_gamma   90.00
#
_symmetry.space_group_name_H-M   'P 1'
#
loop_
_entity.id
_entity.type
_entity.pdbx_description
1 polymer ?
#
loop_
_entity_poly.entity_id
_entity_poly.type
_entity_poly.pdbx_seq_one_letter_code
_entity_poly.pdbx_strand_id
1 'polypeptide(L)'
;MRDAVKSLNGDPEKINPICPSDLVIDHSVQVDFVRTSDAAEKNEQLEFERNKERFTFLKWGAKAFQNMLIVPPGSGIVHQINLEHLARVVFMDGDTLYPDSVVGTDSHTTMINGLGVVGWGVGGIEAEAVMLGQAISMLLPEVVGYKIVGKLNQYATSTDLVLTITKHLRQLGVVGKFVEFFGPGVAELSIADRATISNMCPEYGATVGFFPIDVNSLNYLRQTNRGERKVQLIEKYLKLTNMLRDFNNADQDPVFTQVVELDLSTVVSSVSGPKRPHDRVSVSDMKQDFLSCLTNKVGPPDFSSDIYPVMETIQIIYRSIYRYRKFRRRYIPGDDQSTHLPEHRPRPVETEL
;
A
#
# COMPACT_ATOMS: atom_id res chain seq x y z
N MET A 1 -28.33 13.38 6.24
CA MET A 1 -29.30 13.20 5.13
C MET A 1 -30.65 12.66 5.59
N ARG A 2 -30.72 11.52 6.31
CA ARG A 2 -32.00 10.97 6.83
C ARG A 2 -32.85 12.01 7.58
N ASP A 3 -32.25 12.77 8.50
CA ASP A 3 -32.97 13.82 9.23
C ASP A 3 -33.49 14.96 8.34
N ALA A 4 -32.74 15.32 7.30
CA ALA A 4 -33.14 16.36 6.35
C ALA A 4 -34.30 15.88 5.45
N VAL A 5 -34.28 14.62 5.01
CA VAL A 5 -35.42 14.04 4.28
C VAL A 5 -36.65 13.98 5.18
N LYS A 6 -36.47 13.61 6.45
CA LYS A 6 -37.55 13.59 7.44
C LYS A 6 -38.15 14.97 7.69
N SER A 7 -37.33 16.02 7.83
CA SER A 7 -37.81 17.39 8.06
C SER A 7 -38.54 17.98 6.85
N LEU A 8 -38.27 17.45 5.65
CA LEU A 8 -38.98 17.73 4.41
C LEU A 8 -40.18 16.78 4.18
N ASN A 9 -40.61 16.03 5.19
CA ASN A 9 -41.71 15.05 5.14
C ASN A 9 -41.53 13.93 4.11
N GLY A 10 -40.28 13.61 3.75
CA GLY A 10 -39.93 12.45 2.93
C GLY A 10 -39.66 11.19 3.77
N ASP A 11 -39.49 10.06 3.08
CA ASP A 11 -39.12 8.77 3.70
C ASP A 11 -37.60 8.69 3.92
N PRO A 12 -37.10 8.68 5.18
CA PRO A 12 -35.68 8.62 5.48
C PRO A 12 -35.02 7.30 5.06
N GLU A 13 -35.78 6.21 4.97
CA GLU A 13 -35.23 4.90 4.62
C GLU A 13 -34.81 4.82 3.14
N LYS A 14 -35.25 5.77 2.31
CA LYS A 14 -34.71 5.95 0.96
C LYS A 14 -33.24 6.39 0.96
N ILE A 15 -32.74 6.95 2.05
CA ILE A 15 -31.31 7.21 2.22
C ILE A 15 -30.67 5.91 2.68
N ASN A 16 -30.32 5.08 1.70
CA ASN A 16 -29.64 3.83 1.89
C ASN A 16 -28.70 3.54 0.71
N PRO A 17 -27.53 2.91 0.93
CA PRO A 17 -26.65 2.49 -0.15
C PRO A 17 -27.35 1.54 -1.13
N ILE A 18 -27.34 1.86 -2.42
CA ILE A 18 -27.89 1.01 -3.48
C ILE A 18 -26.89 -0.04 -3.97
N CYS A 19 -25.59 0.20 -3.74
CA CYS A 19 -24.50 -0.71 -4.06
C CYS A 19 -23.85 -1.25 -2.79
N PRO A 20 -23.18 -2.43 -2.84
CA PRO A 20 -22.37 -2.92 -1.75
C PRO A 20 -21.36 -1.86 -1.29
N SER A 21 -21.32 -1.59 0.01
CA SER A 21 -20.46 -0.60 0.64
C SER A 21 -19.69 -1.27 1.77
N ASP A 22 -18.41 -1.56 1.53
CA ASP A 22 -17.53 -2.23 2.48
C ASP A 22 -16.65 -1.19 3.19
N LEU A 23 -16.80 -1.04 4.50
CA LEU A 23 -15.99 -0.15 5.33
C LEU A 23 -14.98 -0.96 6.15
N VAL A 24 -13.70 -0.63 6.01
CA VAL A 24 -12.62 -1.24 6.77
C VAL A 24 -12.08 -0.23 7.79
N ILE A 25 -11.92 -0.65 9.03
CA ILE A 25 -11.36 0.18 10.10
C ILE A 25 -9.87 -0.16 10.25
N ASP A 26 -9.01 0.69 9.70
CA ASP A 26 -7.55 0.49 9.68
C ASP A 26 -6.72 1.75 9.98
N HIS A 27 -7.32 2.94 9.85
CA HIS A 27 -6.68 4.23 10.09
C HIS A 27 -6.72 4.72 11.56
N SER A 28 -7.07 3.86 12.52
CA SER A 28 -7.21 4.24 13.93
C SER A 28 -6.11 3.70 14.86
N VAL A 29 -5.43 2.62 14.48
CA VAL A 29 -4.34 2.03 15.26
C VAL A 29 -3.07 2.89 15.16
N GLN A 30 -2.37 3.02 16.27
CA GLN A 30 -1.10 3.74 16.35
C GLN A 30 -0.01 2.83 16.93
N VAL A 31 1.25 3.11 16.59
CA VAL A 31 2.39 2.37 17.12
C VAL A 31 2.85 3.03 18.43
N ASP A 32 2.05 2.90 19.49
CA ASP A 32 2.39 3.40 20.84
C ASP A 32 3.46 2.52 21.51
N PHE A 33 3.38 1.21 21.30
CA PHE A 33 4.32 0.21 21.78
C PHE A 33 4.96 -0.55 20.62
N VAL A 34 6.24 -0.87 20.75
CA VAL A 34 7.01 -1.63 19.75
C VAL A 34 8.09 -2.49 20.42
N ARG A 35 8.50 -3.58 19.76
CA ARG A 35 9.59 -4.49 20.21
C ARG A 35 9.34 -5.20 21.55
N THR A 36 8.08 -5.39 21.94
CA THR A 36 7.67 -6.28 23.03
C THR A 36 6.64 -7.28 22.53
N SER A 37 6.52 -8.43 23.20
CA SER A 37 5.59 -9.50 22.81
C SER A 37 4.12 -9.11 22.94
N ASP A 38 3.82 -8.16 23.81
CA ASP A 38 2.48 -7.63 24.10
C ASP A 38 2.17 -6.31 23.38
N ALA A 39 3.06 -5.85 22.49
CA ALA A 39 2.92 -4.55 21.83
C ALA A 39 1.63 -4.45 20.98
N ALA A 40 1.33 -5.50 20.21
CA ALA A 40 0.14 -5.53 19.35
C ALA A 40 -1.15 -5.41 20.16
N GLU A 41 -1.29 -6.21 21.22
CA GLU A 41 -2.44 -6.21 22.11
C GLU A 41 -2.62 -4.83 22.79
N LYS A 42 -1.53 -4.23 23.29
CA LYS A 42 -1.59 -2.90 23.91
C LYS A 42 -2.01 -1.80 22.94
N ASN A 43 -1.49 -1.83 21.71
CA ASN A 43 -1.85 -0.85 20.68
C ASN A 43 -3.34 -0.98 20.30
N GLU A 44 -3.85 -2.21 20.18
CA GLU A 44 -5.28 -2.47 19.90
C GLU A 44 -6.18 -2.03 21.07
N GLN A 45 -5.78 -2.29 22.32
CA GLN A 45 -6.51 -1.81 23.50
C GLN A 45 -6.62 -0.28 23.51
N LEU A 46 -5.51 0.43 23.27
CA LEU A 46 -5.50 1.90 23.19
C LEU A 46 -6.32 2.42 22.00
N GLU A 47 -6.30 1.74 20.86
CA GLU A 47 -7.14 2.08 19.71
C GLU A 47 -8.62 2.06 20.09
N PHE A 48 -9.08 1.01 20.76
CA PHE A 48 -10.46 0.87 21.24
C PHE A 48 -10.84 1.94 22.26
N GLU A 49 -9.96 2.24 23.22
CA GLU A 49 -10.20 3.29 24.22
C GLU A 49 -10.36 4.66 23.57
N ARG A 50 -9.45 5.02 22.66
CA ARG A 50 -9.43 6.34 21.99
C ARG A 50 -10.58 6.53 21.00
N ASN A 51 -11.04 5.45 20.35
CA ASN A 51 -12.01 5.53 19.25
C ASN A 51 -13.39 4.94 19.59
N LYS A 52 -13.69 4.70 20.86
CA LYS A 52 -14.94 4.05 21.32
C LYS A 52 -16.20 4.67 20.72
N GLU A 53 -16.30 6.00 20.69
CA GLU A 53 -17.46 6.70 20.14
C GLU A 53 -17.59 6.45 18.62
N ARG A 54 -16.49 6.61 17.87
CA ARG A 54 -16.44 6.36 16.43
C ARG A 54 -16.85 4.92 16.09
N PHE A 55 -16.31 3.95 16.82
CA PHE A 55 -16.65 2.54 16.59
C PHE A 55 -18.10 2.23 16.94
N THR A 56 -18.65 2.87 17.98
CA THR A 56 -20.08 2.75 18.33
C THR A 56 -20.96 3.33 17.22
N PHE A 57 -20.59 4.48 16.67
CA PHE A 57 -21.28 5.11 15.55
C PHE A 57 -21.24 4.25 14.28
N LEU A 58 -20.07 3.75 13.91
CA LEU A 58 -19.91 2.85 12.76
C LEU A 58 -20.71 1.56 12.93
N LYS A 59 -20.67 0.95 14.12
CA LYS A 59 -21.47 -0.25 14.44
C LYS A 59 -22.97 0.00 14.38
N TRP A 60 -23.43 1.19 14.75
CA TRP A 60 -24.81 1.62 14.53
C TRP A 60 -25.10 1.74 13.02
N GLY A 61 -24.21 2.36 12.25
CA GLY A 61 -24.33 2.52 10.80
C GLY A 61 -24.53 1.18 10.08
N ALA A 62 -23.70 0.19 10.39
CA ALA A 62 -23.82 -1.17 9.82
C ALA A 62 -25.19 -1.84 10.07
N LYS A 63 -25.91 -1.44 11.13
CA LYS A 63 -27.26 -1.94 11.43
C LYS A 63 -28.36 -1.07 10.83
N ALA A 64 -28.10 0.23 10.70
CA ALA A 64 -29.06 1.21 10.23
C ALA A 64 -29.18 1.24 8.69
N PHE A 65 -28.13 0.82 7.98
CA PHE A 65 -28.06 0.80 6.52
C PHE A 65 -27.95 -0.63 5.98
N GLN A 66 -28.71 -0.93 4.94
CA GLN A 66 -28.57 -2.16 4.16
C GLN A 66 -27.36 -2.02 3.20
N ASN A 67 -26.82 -3.16 2.75
CA ASN A 67 -25.64 -3.23 1.88
C ASN A 67 -24.35 -2.66 2.49
N MET A 68 -24.32 -2.41 3.80
CA MET A 68 -23.15 -1.92 4.51
C MET A 68 -22.48 -3.07 5.27
N LEU A 69 -21.26 -3.42 4.88
CA LEU A 69 -20.40 -4.35 5.61
C LEU A 69 -19.34 -3.54 6.37
N ILE A 70 -19.09 -3.90 7.62
CA ILE A 70 -17.98 -3.33 8.39
C ILE A 70 -17.01 -4.44 8.77
N VAL A 71 -15.76 -4.25 8.35
CA VAL A 71 -14.62 -5.04 8.79
C VAL A 71 -14.06 -4.38 10.06
N PRO A 72 -14.00 -5.11 11.20
CA PRO A 72 -13.61 -4.53 12.48
C PRO A 72 -12.12 -4.17 12.53
N PRO A 73 -11.70 -3.33 13.50
CA PRO A 73 -10.28 -3.03 13.73
C PRO A 73 -9.47 -4.31 13.98
N GLY A 74 -8.17 -4.24 13.70
CA GLY A 74 -7.25 -5.37 13.86
C GLY A 74 -7.33 -6.44 12.76
N SER A 75 -8.22 -6.30 11.76
CA SER A 75 -8.39 -7.28 10.68
C SER A 75 -7.38 -7.15 9.54
N GLY A 76 -6.64 -6.04 9.47
CA GLY A 76 -5.72 -5.71 8.37
C GLY A 76 -6.01 -4.33 7.78
N ILE A 77 -5.41 -4.05 6.61
CA ILE A 77 -5.51 -2.76 5.91
C ILE A 77 -6.49 -2.89 4.73
N VAL A 78 -7.27 -1.85 4.47
CA VAL A 78 -8.39 -1.81 3.50
C VAL A 78 -8.04 -2.41 2.15
N HIS A 79 -6.91 -2.03 1.55
CA HIS A 79 -6.56 -2.45 0.20
C HIS A 79 -6.10 -3.91 0.14
N GLN A 80 -5.42 -4.39 1.18
CA GLN A 80 -5.04 -5.80 1.28
C GLN A 80 -6.26 -6.67 1.53
N ILE A 81 -7.17 -6.27 2.43
CA ILE A 81 -8.44 -6.97 2.65
C ILE A 81 -9.30 -6.92 1.40
N ASN A 82 -9.26 -5.84 0.63
CA ASN A 82 -9.95 -5.75 -0.65
C ASN A 82 -9.41 -6.81 -1.62
N LEU A 83 -8.10 -6.82 -1.86
CA LEU A 83 -7.44 -7.78 -2.74
C LEU A 83 -7.68 -9.25 -2.30
N GLU A 84 -7.57 -9.52 -1.00
CA GLU A 84 -7.60 -10.86 -0.42
C GLU A 84 -8.97 -11.34 0.03
N HIS A 85 -10.01 -10.50 0.07
CA HIS A 85 -11.34 -10.93 0.51
C HIS A 85 -12.49 -10.24 -0.22
N LEU A 86 -12.48 -8.90 -0.32
CA LEU A 86 -13.64 -8.15 -0.81
C LEU A 86 -13.71 -8.06 -2.33
N ALA A 87 -12.65 -8.28 -3.10
CA ALA A 87 -12.74 -8.20 -4.56
C ALA A 87 -13.58 -9.36 -5.12
N ARG A 88 -14.60 -9.01 -5.91
CA ARG A 88 -15.51 -9.98 -6.55
C ARG A 88 -14.99 -10.39 -7.92
N VAL A 89 -14.24 -9.51 -8.60
CA VAL A 89 -13.73 -9.60 -9.99
C VAL A 89 -14.83 -9.64 -11.05
N VAL A 90 -15.84 -10.49 -10.87
CA VAL A 90 -17.10 -10.47 -11.63
C VAL A 90 -18.24 -10.58 -10.63
N PHE A 91 -19.17 -9.64 -10.71
CA PHE A 91 -20.43 -9.68 -9.97
C PHE A 91 -21.45 -10.58 -10.68
N MET A 92 -22.34 -11.13 -9.88
CA MET A 92 -23.51 -11.87 -10.32
C MET A 92 -24.73 -11.27 -9.64
N ASP A 93 -25.55 -10.60 -10.42
CA ASP A 93 -26.81 -10.00 -9.97
C ASP A 93 -27.97 -10.61 -10.77
N GLY A 94 -28.71 -11.49 -10.10
CA GLY A 94 -29.68 -12.38 -10.76
C GLY A 94 -29.03 -13.17 -11.89
N ASP A 95 -29.52 -12.97 -13.12
CA ASP A 95 -29.02 -13.62 -14.33
C ASP A 95 -27.93 -12.80 -15.06
N THR A 96 -27.52 -11.66 -14.50
CA THR A 96 -26.55 -10.75 -15.14
C THR A 96 -25.17 -10.90 -14.50
N LEU A 97 -24.16 -11.05 -15.36
CA LEU A 97 -22.74 -10.99 -14.98
C LEU A 97 -22.12 -9.71 -15.51
N TYR A 98 -21.37 -9.01 -14.66
CA TYR A 98 -20.66 -7.79 -15.03
C TYR A 98 -19.33 -7.67 -14.27
N PRO A 99 -18.34 -6.93 -14.81
CA PRO A 99 -17.04 -6.79 -14.16
C PRO A 99 -17.17 -6.05 -12.84
N ASP A 100 -16.34 -6.41 -11.87
CA ASP A 100 -16.17 -5.63 -10.65
C ASP A 100 -15.55 -4.26 -10.97
N SER A 101 -16.00 -3.23 -10.26
CA SER A 101 -15.45 -1.89 -10.29
C SER A 101 -15.72 -1.19 -8.97
N VAL A 102 -14.80 -0.33 -8.51
CA VAL A 102 -14.92 0.29 -7.18
C VAL A 102 -14.41 1.73 -7.17
N VAL A 103 -15.11 2.61 -6.47
CA VAL A 103 -14.55 3.87 -5.99
C VAL A 103 -14.45 3.81 -4.47
N GLY A 104 -13.38 4.33 -3.91
CA GLY A 104 -13.13 4.31 -2.47
C GLY A 104 -12.77 5.69 -1.94
N THR A 105 -13.04 5.93 -0.67
CA THR A 105 -12.68 7.20 0.01
C THR A 105 -11.20 7.23 0.43
N ASP A 106 -10.35 6.58 -0.33
CA ASP A 106 -8.92 6.42 -0.11
C ASP A 106 -8.20 6.47 -1.47
N SER A 107 -7.14 7.26 -1.59
CA SER A 107 -6.42 7.46 -2.84
C SER A 107 -5.84 6.17 -3.42
N HIS A 108 -5.41 5.25 -2.56
CA HIS A 108 -4.73 4.01 -2.92
C HIS A 108 -5.70 2.88 -3.23
N THR A 109 -7.01 3.16 -3.33
CA THR A 109 -8.03 2.23 -3.87
C THR A 109 -7.61 1.63 -5.22
N THR A 110 -6.76 2.35 -5.97
CA THR A 110 -6.11 1.88 -7.20
C THR A 110 -5.30 0.59 -7.03
N MET A 111 -4.90 0.18 -5.81
CA MET A 111 -4.22 -1.09 -5.57
C MET A 111 -4.97 -2.29 -6.17
N ILE A 112 -6.32 -2.25 -6.19
CA ILE A 112 -7.13 -3.34 -6.73
C ILE A 112 -7.02 -3.48 -8.26
N ASN A 113 -6.52 -2.46 -8.96
CA ASN A 113 -6.30 -2.51 -10.40
C ASN A 113 -5.26 -3.58 -10.78
N GLY A 114 -4.39 -3.98 -9.85
CA GLY A 114 -3.45 -5.09 -10.03
C GLY A 114 -4.12 -6.47 -10.17
N LEU A 115 -5.37 -6.60 -9.73
CA LEU A 115 -6.22 -7.79 -9.91
C LEU A 115 -7.18 -7.66 -11.09
N GLY A 116 -7.11 -6.58 -11.86
CA GLY A 116 -7.97 -6.32 -13.01
C GLY A 116 -9.37 -5.79 -12.65
N VAL A 117 -9.54 -5.24 -11.45
CA VAL A 117 -10.73 -4.48 -11.07
C VAL A 117 -10.46 -3.00 -11.30
N VAL A 118 -11.29 -2.33 -12.11
CA VAL A 118 -11.15 -0.89 -12.35
C VAL A 118 -11.63 -0.13 -11.12
N GLY A 119 -10.77 0.69 -10.53
CA GLY A 119 -11.14 1.46 -9.36
C GLY A 119 -10.11 2.48 -8.91
N TRP A 120 -10.56 3.52 -8.23
CA TRP A 120 -9.74 4.67 -7.84
C TRP A 120 -10.31 5.41 -6.63
N GLY A 121 -9.50 6.29 -6.05
CA GLY A 121 -9.89 7.12 -4.92
C GLY A 121 -10.77 8.30 -5.32
N VAL A 122 -11.80 8.59 -4.53
CA VAL A 122 -12.70 9.75 -4.66
C VAL A 122 -12.91 10.42 -3.31
N GLY A 123 -13.49 11.63 -3.30
CA GLY A 123 -13.89 12.29 -2.06
C GLY A 123 -15.10 11.60 -1.40
N GLY A 124 -15.30 11.88 -0.11
CA GLY A 124 -16.42 11.30 0.64
C GLY A 124 -17.79 11.68 0.07
N ILE A 125 -17.95 12.90 -0.45
CA ILE A 125 -19.20 13.36 -1.05
C ILE A 125 -19.50 12.60 -2.34
N GLU A 126 -18.50 12.39 -3.20
CA GLU A 126 -18.63 11.60 -4.42
C GLU A 126 -18.97 10.15 -4.09
N ALA A 127 -18.32 9.54 -3.10
CA ALA A 127 -18.65 8.20 -2.64
C ALA A 127 -20.09 8.09 -2.13
N GLU A 128 -20.54 9.04 -1.29
CA GLU A 128 -21.93 9.10 -0.81
C GLU A 128 -22.93 9.25 -1.97
N ALA A 129 -22.61 10.07 -2.97
CA ALA A 129 -23.45 10.23 -4.15
C ALA A 129 -23.57 8.93 -4.95
N VAL A 130 -22.48 8.19 -5.14
CA VAL A 130 -22.48 6.86 -5.78
C VAL A 130 -23.31 5.86 -4.98
N MET A 131 -23.16 5.86 -3.65
CA MET A 131 -23.97 5.03 -2.76
C MET A 131 -25.47 5.31 -2.92
N LEU A 132 -25.86 6.53 -3.30
CA LEU A 132 -27.26 6.91 -3.56
C LEU A 132 -27.68 6.78 -5.03
N GLY A 133 -26.82 6.21 -5.88
CA GLY A 133 -27.12 5.88 -7.28
C GLY A 133 -26.72 6.93 -8.31
N GLN A 134 -25.97 7.96 -7.90
CA GLN A 134 -25.40 8.89 -8.85
C GLN A 134 -24.17 8.29 -9.54
N ALA A 135 -24.15 8.28 -10.87
CA ALA A 135 -22.96 7.87 -11.60
C ALA A 135 -21.81 8.88 -11.40
N ILE A 136 -20.57 8.38 -11.39
CA ILE A 136 -19.39 9.25 -11.43
C ILE A 136 -19.37 10.01 -12.76
N SER A 137 -19.18 11.32 -12.68
CA SER A 137 -18.94 12.16 -13.84
C SER A 137 -17.43 12.25 -14.11
N MET A 138 -17.00 11.79 -15.27
CA MET A 138 -15.60 11.90 -15.70
C MET A 138 -15.49 12.17 -17.21
N LEU A 139 -14.42 12.85 -17.62
CA LEU A 139 -14.04 12.92 -19.03
C LEU A 139 -13.54 11.54 -19.47
N LEU A 140 -13.80 11.17 -20.72
CA LEU A 140 -13.22 9.96 -21.29
C LEU A 140 -11.68 10.11 -21.27
N PRO A 141 -10.95 9.27 -20.52
CA PRO A 141 -9.53 9.48 -20.31
C PRO A 141 -8.73 8.99 -21.51
N GLU A 142 -7.60 9.64 -21.75
CA GLU A 142 -6.54 9.04 -22.56
C GLU A 142 -5.95 7.83 -21.83
N VAL A 143 -5.48 6.83 -22.59
CA VAL A 143 -4.89 5.62 -22.02
C VAL A 143 -3.43 5.50 -22.48
N VAL A 144 -2.52 5.58 -21.53
CA VAL A 144 -1.08 5.35 -21.73
C VAL A 144 -0.81 3.85 -21.56
N GLY A 145 -0.40 3.19 -22.64
CA GLY A 145 0.06 1.81 -22.61
C GLY A 145 1.47 1.73 -22.05
N TYR A 146 1.65 1.04 -20.92
CA TYR A 146 2.95 0.81 -20.30
C TYR A 146 3.43 -0.62 -20.57
N LYS A 147 4.27 -0.76 -21.59
CA LYS A 147 4.80 -2.03 -22.06
C LYS A 147 5.93 -2.51 -21.16
N ILE A 148 5.77 -3.66 -20.53
CA ILE A 148 6.80 -4.30 -19.71
C ILE A 148 7.39 -5.47 -20.51
N VAL A 149 8.71 -5.47 -20.62
CA VAL A 149 9.49 -6.53 -21.31
C VAL A 149 10.66 -6.99 -20.44
N GLY A 150 11.30 -8.08 -20.84
CA GLY A 150 12.44 -8.63 -20.11
C GLY A 150 12.05 -9.35 -18.82
N LYS A 151 13.02 -9.57 -17.95
CA LYS A 151 12.84 -10.23 -16.64
C LYS A 151 13.50 -9.42 -15.55
N LEU A 152 12.87 -9.40 -14.37
CA LEU A 152 13.40 -8.70 -13.21
C LEU A 152 14.69 -9.40 -12.73
N ASN A 153 15.71 -8.60 -12.41
CA ASN A 153 16.94 -9.12 -11.83
C ASN A 153 16.67 -9.78 -10.46
N GLN A 154 17.35 -10.88 -10.14
CA GLN A 154 17.23 -11.57 -8.84
C GLN A 154 17.54 -10.70 -7.61
N TYR A 155 18.26 -9.59 -7.79
CA TYR A 155 18.58 -8.63 -6.73
C TYR A 155 17.60 -7.44 -6.68
N ALA A 156 16.66 -7.37 -7.62
CA ALA A 156 15.60 -6.36 -7.64
C ALA A 156 14.31 -6.94 -7.05
N THR A 157 13.59 -6.10 -6.33
CA THR A 157 12.33 -6.42 -5.66
C THR A 157 11.15 -5.73 -6.34
N SER A 158 9.94 -6.10 -5.95
CA SER A 158 8.70 -5.42 -6.35
C SER A 158 8.74 -3.92 -6.01
N THR A 159 9.36 -3.57 -4.88
CA THR A 159 9.58 -2.18 -4.46
C THR A 159 10.47 -1.44 -5.45
N ASP A 160 11.58 -2.04 -5.89
CA ASP A 160 12.48 -1.42 -6.86
C ASP A 160 11.80 -1.17 -8.20
N LEU A 161 10.96 -2.13 -8.63
CA LEU A 161 10.15 -2.02 -9.82
C LEU A 161 9.15 -0.87 -9.71
N VAL A 162 8.36 -0.80 -8.64
CA VAL A 162 7.36 0.27 -8.51
C VAL A 162 8.00 1.65 -8.38
N LEU A 163 9.14 1.78 -7.69
CA LEU A 163 9.84 3.07 -7.59
C LEU A 163 10.39 3.51 -8.96
N THR A 164 10.83 2.56 -9.79
CA THR A 164 11.28 2.81 -11.16
C THR A 164 10.11 3.28 -12.03
N ILE A 165 8.98 2.56 -11.99
CA ILE A 165 7.76 2.92 -12.73
C ILE A 165 7.22 4.27 -12.27
N THR A 166 7.15 4.52 -10.96
CA THR A 166 6.65 5.77 -10.38
C THR A 166 7.45 6.97 -10.88
N LYS A 167 8.80 6.90 -10.82
CA LYS A 167 9.66 7.96 -11.35
C LYS A 167 9.44 8.18 -12.85
N HIS A 168 9.35 7.10 -13.63
CA HIS A 168 9.20 7.16 -15.08
C HIS A 168 7.84 7.79 -15.48
N LEU A 169 6.74 7.31 -14.92
CA LEU A 169 5.39 7.83 -15.18
C LEU A 169 5.21 9.27 -14.69
N ARG A 170 5.85 9.63 -13.57
CA ARG A 170 5.84 11.01 -13.08
C ARG A 170 6.54 11.96 -14.05
N GLN A 171 7.65 11.55 -14.64
CA GLN A 171 8.37 12.32 -15.67
C GLN A 171 7.56 12.44 -16.97
N LEU A 172 6.81 11.39 -17.32
CA LEU A 172 5.94 11.38 -18.50
C LEU A 172 4.74 12.33 -18.37
N GLY A 173 4.23 12.52 -17.14
CA GLY A 173 3.10 13.42 -16.88
C GLY A 173 1.74 12.79 -17.21
N VAL A 174 1.35 11.78 -16.44
CA VAL A 174 0.10 11.00 -16.66
C VAL A 174 -1.10 11.50 -15.85
N VAL A 175 -1.10 12.76 -15.42
CA VAL A 175 -2.18 13.32 -14.58
C VAL A 175 -3.52 13.29 -15.31
N GLY A 176 -4.54 12.70 -14.68
CA GLY A 176 -5.89 12.57 -15.24
C GLY A 176 -6.02 11.56 -16.39
N LYS A 177 -4.98 10.77 -16.65
CA LYS A 177 -4.98 9.69 -17.65
C LYS A 177 -5.11 8.33 -16.97
N PHE A 178 -5.47 7.33 -17.76
CA PHE A 178 -5.32 5.93 -17.36
C PHE A 178 -3.95 5.43 -17.81
N VAL A 179 -3.35 4.57 -17.00
CA VAL A 179 -2.18 3.80 -17.38
C VAL A 179 -2.62 2.34 -17.43
N GLU A 180 -2.43 1.67 -18.55
CA GLU A 180 -2.71 0.25 -18.71
C GLU A 180 -1.43 -0.51 -19.00
N PHE A 181 -1.13 -1.52 -18.18
CA PHE A 181 0.09 -2.30 -18.30
C PHE A 181 -0.10 -3.48 -19.24
N PHE A 182 0.86 -3.68 -20.13
CA PHE A 182 0.83 -4.76 -21.11
C PHE A 182 2.22 -5.29 -21.47
N GLY A 183 2.29 -6.28 -22.35
CA GLY A 183 3.54 -6.88 -22.82
C GLY A 183 3.98 -8.11 -22.02
N PRO A 184 4.93 -8.89 -22.56
CA PRO A 184 5.27 -10.22 -22.07
C PRO A 184 5.85 -10.22 -20.65
N GLY A 185 6.50 -9.12 -20.23
CA GLY A 185 7.05 -9.00 -18.87
C GLY A 185 5.97 -8.96 -17.78
N VAL A 186 4.71 -8.65 -18.10
CA VAL A 186 3.60 -8.66 -17.13
C VAL A 186 3.25 -10.09 -16.67
N ALA A 187 3.46 -11.10 -17.53
CA ALA A 187 3.22 -12.50 -17.18
C ALA A 187 4.18 -13.02 -16.09
N GLU A 188 5.35 -12.38 -15.94
CA GLU A 188 6.35 -12.70 -14.91
C GLU A 188 6.00 -12.07 -13.55
N LEU A 189 5.10 -11.07 -13.52
CA LEU A 189 4.71 -10.36 -12.30
C LEU A 189 3.59 -11.12 -11.57
N SER A 190 3.78 -11.34 -10.27
CA SER A 190 2.73 -11.84 -9.39
C SER A 190 1.63 -10.79 -9.18
N ILE A 191 0.45 -11.20 -8.69
CA ILE A 191 -0.62 -10.23 -8.35
C ILE A 191 -0.15 -9.26 -7.26
N ALA A 192 0.70 -9.69 -6.33
CA ALA A 192 1.27 -8.80 -5.33
C ALA A 192 2.16 -7.72 -5.97
N ASP A 193 2.96 -8.06 -6.99
CA ASP A 193 3.77 -7.09 -7.73
C ASP A 193 2.89 -6.08 -8.47
N ARG A 194 1.86 -6.57 -9.19
CA ARG A 194 0.91 -5.74 -9.92
C ARG A 194 0.13 -4.81 -8.99
N ALA A 195 -0.33 -5.32 -7.86
CA ALA A 195 -1.01 -4.54 -6.83
C ALA A 195 -0.09 -3.48 -6.24
N THR A 196 1.19 -3.80 -6.01
CA THR A 196 2.20 -2.83 -5.54
C THR A 196 2.37 -1.68 -6.54
N ILE A 197 2.44 -1.99 -7.84
CA ILE A 197 2.55 -0.97 -8.91
C ILE A 197 1.29 -0.09 -8.99
N SER A 198 0.12 -0.72 -8.90
CA SER A 198 -1.18 -0.04 -8.99
C SER A 198 -1.48 0.81 -7.74
N ASN A 199 -0.99 0.36 -6.58
CA ASN A 199 -1.10 1.09 -5.33
C ASN A 199 -0.43 2.47 -5.43
N MET A 200 0.73 2.58 -6.10
CA MET A 200 1.45 3.85 -6.24
C MET A 200 0.88 4.81 -7.31
N CYS A 201 -0.32 4.53 -7.83
CA CYS A 201 -0.98 5.35 -8.85
C CYS A 201 -1.13 6.83 -8.48
N PRO A 202 -1.56 7.18 -7.25
CA PRO A 202 -1.61 8.57 -6.82
C PRO A 202 -0.24 9.27 -6.87
N GLU A 203 0.86 8.56 -6.59
CA GLU A 203 2.21 9.11 -6.55
C GLU A 203 2.75 9.50 -7.94
N TYR A 204 2.41 8.75 -8.99
CA TYR A 204 2.72 9.14 -10.37
C TYR A 204 1.63 9.98 -11.04
N GLY A 205 0.45 10.06 -10.43
CA GLY A 205 -0.61 11.03 -10.74
C GLY A 205 -1.70 10.52 -11.69
N ALA A 206 -1.65 9.26 -12.14
CA ALA A 206 -2.70 8.70 -12.96
C ALA A 206 -3.98 8.46 -12.14
N THR A 207 -5.12 8.35 -12.83
CA THR A 207 -6.40 8.01 -12.18
C THR A 207 -6.49 6.51 -11.89
N VAL A 208 -5.98 5.68 -12.80
CA VAL A 208 -6.01 4.21 -12.73
C VAL A 208 -4.69 3.65 -13.24
N GLY A 209 -4.15 2.62 -12.57
CA GLY A 209 -3.00 1.83 -13.01
C GLY A 209 -3.41 0.39 -13.28
N PHE A 210 -3.95 0.10 -14.47
CA PHE A 210 -4.72 -1.11 -14.77
C PHE A 210 -3.87 -2.29 -15.25
N PHE A 211 -4.07 -3.46 -14.63
CA PHE A 211 -3.58 -4.74 -15.13
C PHE A 211 -4.79 -5.62 -15.53
N PRO A 212 -5.05 -5.82 -16.84
CA PRO A 212 -6.12 -6.71 -17.29
C PRO A 212 -6.04 -8.11 -16.68
N ILE A 213 -7.20 -8.75 -16.50
CA ILE A 213 -7.30 -10.07 -15.88
C ILE A 213 -6.67 -11.12 -16.80
N ASP A 214 -5.73 -11.90 -16.28
CA ASP A 214 -5.07 -13.00 -16.98
C ASP A 214 -5.14 -14.31 -16.18
N VAL A 215 -4.40 -15.33 -16.64
CA VAL A 215 -4.32 -16.62 -15.95
C VAL A 215 -3.74 -16.50 -14.53
N ASN A 216 -2.79 -15.57 -14.29
CA ASN A 216 -2.23 -15.34 -12.96
C ASN A 216 -3.28 -14.75 -12.00
N SER A 217 -4.14 -13.85 -12.49
CA SER A 217 -5.28 -13.35 -11.72
C SER A 217 -6.23 -14.49 -11.31
N LEU A 218 -6.58 -15.40 -12.23
CA LEU A 218 -7.42 -16.56 -11.91
C LEU A 218 -6.76 -17.50 -10.91
N ASN A 219 -5.45 -17.72 -11.03
CA ASN A 219 -4.68 -18.53 -10.08
C ASN A 219 -4.64 -17.90 -8.69
N TYR A 220 -4.51 -16.58 -8.61
CA TYR A 220 -4.56 -15.85 -7.34
C TYR A 220 -5.92 -15.96 -6.66
N LEU A 221 -7.03 -15.93 -7.42
CA LEU A 221 -8.35 -16.20 -6.85
C LEU A 221 -8.44 -17.60 -6.23
N ARG A 222 -7.85 -18.62 -6.86
CA ARG A 222 -7.78 -19.97 -6.27
C ARG A 222 -6.91 -19.99 -5.01
N GLN A 223 -5.73 -19.36 -5.05
CA GLN A 223 -4.80 -19.30 -3.91
C GLN A 223 -5.41 -18.62 -2.68
N THR A 224 -6.23 -17.59 -2.90
CA THR A 224 -6.95 -16.88 -1.84
C THR A 224 -8.27 -17.57 -1.47
N ASN A 225 -8.43 -18.85 -1.82
CA ASN A 225 -9.58 -19.68 -1.43
C ASN A 225 -10.93 -19.19 -1.98
N ARG A 226 -10.96 -18.59 -3.19
CA ARG A 226 -12.22 -18.41 -3.92
C ARG A 226 -12.67 -19.74 -4.49
N GLY A 227 -13.95 -20.06 -4.30
CA GLY A 227 -14.50 -21.35 -4.72
C GLY A 227 -14.31 -21.62 -6.21
N GLU A 228 -13.87 -22.83 -6.56
CA GLU A 228 -13.51 -23.22 -7.94
C GLU A 228 -14.65 -22.99 -8.94
N ARG A 229 -15.90 -23.25 -8.54
CA ARG A 229 -17.08 -22.97 -9.37
C ARG A 229 -17.20 -21.49 -9.75
N LYS A 230 -16.86 -20.58 -8.83
CA LYS A 230 -16.88 -19.13 -9.08
C LYS A 230 -15.75 -18.74 -10.03
N VAL A 231 -14.54 -19.29 -9.84
CA VAL A 231 -13.40 -19.02 -10.72
C VAL A 231 -13.67 -19.48 -12.16
N GLN A 232 -14.26 -20.67 -12.34
CA GLN A 232 -14.64 -21.17 -13.66
C GLN A 232 -15.70 -20.29 -14.34
N LEU A 233 -16.66 -19.78 -13.56
CA LEU A 233 -17.66 -18.83 -14.07
C LEU A 233 -17.01 -17.52 -14.53
N ILE A 234 -16.11 -16.96 -13.71
CA ILE A 234 -15.33 -15.76 -14.03
C ILE A 234 -14.54 -15.97 -15.33
N GLU A 235 -13.78 -17.07 -15.42
CA GLU A 235 -12.98 -17.38 -16.61
C GLU A 235 -13.84 -17.48 -17.87
N LYS A 236 -14.97 -18.19 -17.79
CA LYS A 236 -15.89 -18.34 -18.92
C LYS A 236 -16.49 -17.00 -19.35
N TYR A 237 -16.92 -16.18 -18.38
CA TYR A 237 -17.43 -14.84 -18.63
C TYR A 237 -16.40 -13.98 -19.37
N LEU A 238 -15.18 -13.87 -18.82
CA LEU A 238 -14.12 -13.03 -19.37
C LEU A 238 -13.68 -13.48 -20.77
N LYS A 239 -13.69 -14.79 -21.05
CA LYS A 239 -13.44 -15.32 -22.40
C LYS A 239 -14.53 -14.92 -23.38
N LEU A 240 -15.80 -14.99 -22.98
CA LEU A 240 -16.93 -14.65 -23.84
C LEU A 240 -17.03 -13.14 -24.10
N THR A 241 -16.60 -12.31 -23.16
CA THR A 241 -16.61 -10.84 -23.29
C THR A 241 -15.30 -10.25 -23.81
N ASN A 242 -14.32 -11.08 -24.19
CA ASN A 242 -12.98 -10.67 -24.61
C ASN A 242 -12.25 -9.79 -23.57
N MET A 243 -12.45 -10.06 -22.29
CA MET A 243 -11.81 -9.37 -21.16
C MET A 243 -10.76 -10.22 -20.44
N LEU A 244 -10.49 -11.44 -20.92
CA LEU A 244 -9.37 -12.26 -20.46
C LEU A 244 -8.15 -12.01 -21.33
N ARG A 245 -7.08 -11.44 -20.75
CA ARG A 245 -5.87 -11.03 -21.46
C ARG A 245 -4.84 -12.18 -21.48
N ASP A 246 -4.22 -12.37 -22.65
CA ASP A 246 -2.95 -13.10 -22.78
C ASP A 246 -1.80 -12.13 -23.09
N PHE A 247 -1.04 -11.75 -22.06
CA PHE A 247 0.08 -10.79 -22.20
C PHE A 247 1.22 -11.26 -23.11
N ASN A 248 1.26 -12.54 -23.50
CA ASN A 248 2.22 -13.06 -24.48
C ASN A 248 1.71 -12.98 -25.92
N ASN A 249 0.43 -12.65 -26.12
CA ASN A 249 -0.18 -12.47 -27.43
C ASN A 249 -0.29 -10.98 -27.76
N ALA A 250 0.60 -10.51 -28.64
CA ALA A 250 0.63 -9.13 -29.11
C ALA A 250 -0.57 -8.76 -30.00
N ASP A 251 -1.25 -9.73 -30.65
CA ASP A 251 -2.42 -9.46 -31.48
C ASP A 251 -3.64 -9.00 -30.65
N GLN A 252 -3.59 -9.24 -29.34
CA GLN A 252 -4.58 -8.75 -28.38
C GLN A 252 -4.18 -7.42 -27.72
N ASP A 253 -3.04 -6.82 -28.08
CA ASP A 253 -2.64 -5.53 -27.51
C ASP A 253 -3.63 -4.42 -27.93
N PRO A 254 -4.18 -3.65 -26.98
CA PRO A 254 -5.05 -2.52 -27.30
C PRO A 254 -4.33 -1.41 -28.08
N VAL A 255 -5.11 -0.58 -28.76
CA VAL A 255 -4.61 0.66 -29.36
C VAL A 255 -4.60 1.76 -28.29
N PHE A 256 -3.42 2.04 -27.75
CA PHE A 256 -3.22 3.06 -26.73
C PHE A 256 -3.02 4.45 -27.33
N THR A 257 -3.31 5.51 -26.56
CA THR A 257 -3.05 6.90 -26.95
C THR A 257 -1.55 7.15 -27.11
N GLN A 258 -0.75 6.58 -26.21
CA GLN A 258 0.70 6.62 -26.22
C GLN A 258 1.23 5.31 -25.63
N VAL A 259 2.36 4.83 -26.14
CA VAL A 259 3.07 3.67 -25.58
C VAL A 259 4.40 4.10 -24.99
N VAL A 260 4.70 3.59 -23.80
CA VAL A 260 6.00 3.72 -23.12
C VAL A 260 6.48 2.33 -22.75
N GLU A 261 7.78 2.09 -22.84
CA GLU A 261 8.37 0.76 -22.59
C GLU A 261 9.32 0.79 -21.38
N LEU A 262 9.31 -0.29 -20.60
CA LEU A 262 10.28 -0.58 -19.54
C LEU A 262 10.81 -2.01 -19.73
N ASP A 263 12.13 -2.12 -19.87
CA ASP A 263 12.83 -3.40 -19.74
C ASP A 263 13.15 -3.66 -18.26
N LEU A 264 12.58 -4.73 -17.70
CA LEU A 264 12.78 -5.16 -16.33
C LEU A 264 14.25 -5.44 -15.98
N SER A 265 15.10 -5.72 -16.97
CA SER A 265 16.53 -5.94 -16.75
C SER A 265 17.27 -4.67 -16.30
N THR A 266 16.71 -3.50 -16.58
CA THR A 266 17.27 -2.18 -16.22
C THR A 266 16.93 -1.76 -14.78
N VAL A 267 16.04 -2.49 -14.11
CA VAL A 267 15.65 -2.21 -12.74
C VAL A 267 16.80 -2.60 -11.80
N VAL A 268 17.20 -1.64 -10.97
CA VAL A 268 18.24 -1.82 -9.94
C VAL A 268 17.68 -1.50 -8.58
N SER A 269 18.24 -2.14 -7.54
CA SER A 269 17.91 -1.89 -6.15
C SER A 269 17.97 -0.40 -5.83
N SER A 270 16.91 0.15 -5.27
CA SER A 270 16.73 1.58 -5.08
C SER A 270 15.89 1.90 -3.85
N VAL A 271 16.03 3.14 -3.39
CA VAL A 271 15.16 3.78 -2.40
C VAL A 271 14.58 5.05 -3.01
N SER A 272 13.52 5.60 -2.42
CA SER A 272 13.01 6.92 -2.81
C SER A 272 13.04 7.87 -1.62
N GLY A 273 13.52 9.09 -1.83
CA GLY A 273 13.58 10.10 -0.78
C GLY A 273 14.67 11.16 -1.03
N PRO A 274 15.00 11.96 0.00
CA PRO A 274 14.48 11.88 1.36
C PRO A 274 13.09 12.51 1.56
N LYS A 275 12.54 13.21 0.56
CA LYS A 275 11.31 14.01 0.73
C LYS A 275 10.12 13.58 -0.12
N ARG A 276 10.33 12.97 -1.30
CA ARG A 276 9.23 12.65 -2.22
C ARG A 276 9.32 11.22 -2.76
N PRO A 277 8.19 10.54 -3.04
CA PRO A 277 8.18 9.15 -3.52
C PRO A 277 8.84 8.93 -4.90
N HIS A 278 8.88 9.96 -5.74
CA HIS A 278 9.49 9.89 -7.08
C HIS A 278 10.98 10.25 -7.10
N ASP A 279 11.56 10.63 -5.95
CA ASP A 279 13.00 10.91 -5.80
C ASP A 279 13.77 9.58 -5.67
N ARG A 280 13.74 8.76 -6.71
CA ARG A 280 14.42 7.45 -6.73
C ARG A 280 15.93 7.62 -6.83
N VAL A 281 16.64 6.97 -5.90
CA VAL A 281 18.10 6.89 -5.79
C VAL A 281 18.50 5.41 -5.76
N SER A 282 19.52 5.03 -6.53
CA SER A 282 20.03 3.65 -6.47
C SER A 282 20.65 3.37 -5.09
N VAL A 283 20.57 2.13 -4.60
CA VAL A 283 21.17 1.78 -3.29
C VAL A 283 22.69 2.04 -3.32
N SER A 284 23.34 1.82 -4.47
CA SER A 284 24.77 2.10 -4.68
C SER A 284 25.12 3.58 -4.52
N ASP A 285 24.22 4.49 -4.91
CA ASP A 285 24.45 5.94 -4.88
C ASP A 285 23.91 6.60 -3.60
N MET A 286 23.13 5.88 -2.79
CA MET A 286 22.42 6.42 -1.63
C MET A 286 23.31 7.24 -0.68
N LYS A 287 24.52 6.75 -0.38
CA LYS A 287 25.46 7.47 0.50
C LYS A 287 25.87 8.82 -0.10
N GLN A 288 26.18 8.83 -1.39
CA GLN A 288 26.65 10.03 -2.08
C GLN A 288 25.51 11.04 -2.27
N ASP A 289 24.32 10.55 -2.63
CA ASP A 289 23.12 11.37 -2.75
C ASP A 289 22.76 12.03 -1.42
N PHE A 290 22.77 11.27 -0.32
CA PHE A 290 22.52 11.81 1.02
C PHE A 290 23.53 12.87 1.42
N LEU A 291 24.83 12.64 1.21
CA LEU A 291 25.87 13.63 1.49
C LEU A 291 25.69 14.92 0.66
N SER A 292 25.21 14.79 -0.57
CA SER A 292 24.89 15.94 -1.43
C SER A 292 23.67 16.68 -0.90
N CYS A 293 22.64 15.95 -0.45
CA CYS A 293 21.44 16.53 0.16
C CYS A 293 21.72 17.35 1.43
N LEU A 294 22.78 17.04 2.18
CA LEU A 294 23.19 17.82 3.36
C LEU A 294 23.66 19.24 3.02
N THR A 295 24.20 19.46 1.83
CA THR A 295 24.74 20.77 1.40
C THR A 295 23.85 21.49 0.41
N ASN A 296 22.86 20.80 -0.16
CA ASN A 296 21.89 21.39 -1.09
C ASN A 296 21.08 22.49 -0.41
N LYS A 297 20.83 23.59 -1.14
CA LYS A 297 19.90 24.63 -0.69
C LYS A 297 18.54 23.99 -0.44
N VAL A 298 17.95 24.29 0.72
CA VAL A 298 16.56 23.93 1.00
C VAL A 298 15.70 24.56 -0.10
N GLY A 299 14.95 23.74 -0.83
CA GLY A 299 13.96 24.21 -1.81
C GLY A 299 12.91 25.10 -1.14
N PRO A 300 12.00 25.71 -1.91
CA PRO A 300 10.94 26.54 -1.34
C PRO A 300 10.20 25.80 -0.21
N PRO A 301 9.88 26.49 0.90
CA PRO A 301 9.38 25.86 2.11
C PRO A 301 7.93 25.43 1.93
N ASP A 302 7.70 24.13 1.76
CA ASP A 302 6.48 23.52 2.27
C ASP A 302 6.81 23.04 3.69
N PHE A 303 6.47 23.90 4.66
CA PHE A 303 6.61 23.79 6.11
C PHE A 303 8.02 23.95 6.72
N SER A 304 8.07 24.87 7.67
CA SER A 304 9.21 25.43 8.40
C SER A 304 9.99 24.42 9.26
N SER A 305 11.31 24.47 9.18
CA SER A 305 12.20 24.48 10.36
C SER A 305 13.60 24.95 9.97
N ASP A 306 14.25 25.61 10.93
CA ASP A 306 15.39 26.51 10.78
C ASP A 306 16.67 25.90 10.19
N ILE A 307 17.46 26.77 9.55
CA ILE A 307 18.80 26.48 9.06
C ILE A 307 19.72 26.29 10.27
N TYR A 308 20.04 25.04 10.62
CA TYR A 308 21.17 24.74 11.48
C TYR A 308 22.47 24.73 10.66
N PRO A 309 23.58 25.30 11.16
CA PRO A 309 24.87 25.20 10.49
C PRO A 309 25.30 23.73 10.42
N VAL A 310 25.28 23.17 9.22
CA VAL A 310 25.75 21.81 8.92
C VAL A 310 27.27 21.83 8.89
N MET A 311 27.91 21.59 10.05
CA MET A 311 29.23 20.96 10.23
C MET A 311 29.60 20.93 11.72
N GLU A 312 28.81 20.24 12.54
CA GLU A 312 29.34 19.68 13.78
C GLU A 312 29.55 18.17 13.58
N THR A 313 30.81 17.75 13.69
CA THR A 313 31.16 16.32 13.73
C THR A 313 30.71 15.77 15.07
N ILE A 314 29.47 15.28 15.15
CA ILE A 314 28.99 14.58 16.35
C ILE A 314 29.58 13.17 16.35
N GLN A 315 30.40 12.87 17.35
CA GLN A 315 30.96 11.54 17.55
C GLN A 315 29.88 10.58 18.06
N ILE A 316 29.25 9.82 17.14
CA ILE A 316 28.29 8.79 17.50
C ILE A 316 29.04 7.61 18.12
N ILE A 317 29.02 7.50 19.45
CA ILE A 317 29.56 6.34 20.16
C ILE A 317 28.53 5.21 20.08
N TYR A 318 28.75 4.24 19.19
CA TYR A 318 28.02 2.98 19.21
C TYR A 318 28.44 2.16 20.44
N ARG A 319 27.63 2.20 21.51
CA ARG A 319 27.72 1.18 22.57
C ARG A 319 27.07 -0.10 22.09
N SER A 320 27.88 -0.99 21.53
CA SER A 320 27.51 -2.37 21.26
C SER A 320 27.06 -3.07 22.57
N ILE A 321 25.77 -3.40 22.68
CA ILE A 321 25.28 -4.34 23.70
C ILE A 321 25.45 -5.76 23.13
N TYR A 322 26.68 -6.29 23.18
CA TYR A 322 26.88 -7.73 23.14
C TYR A 322 26.70 -8.28 24.56
N ARG A 323 25.47 -8.68 24.91
CA ARG A 323 25.28 -9.62 26.04
C ARG A 323 25.83 -10.97 25.62
N TYR A 324 27.08 -11.23 25.96
CA TYR A 324 27.71 -12.54 25.75
C TYR A 324 27.04 -13.62 26.61
N ARG A 325 26.54 -14.65 25.93
CA ARG A 325 26.21 -15.98 26.46
C ARG A 325 27.44 -16.54 27.20
N LYS A 326 27.32 -16.79 28.50
CA LYS A 326 28.36 -17.44 29.32
C LYS A 326 28.41 -18.93 28.96
N PHE A 327 29.30 -19.34 28.05
CA PHE A 327 29.69 -20.73 27.92
C PHE A 327 30.59 -21.10 29.11
N ARG A 328 30.09 -21.94 30.02
CA ARG A 328 30.92 -22.67 30.99
C ARG A 328 31.79 -23.67 30.20
N ARG A 329 33.11 -23.48 30.19
CA ARG A 329 34.07 -24.58 30.01
C ARG A 329 35.16 -24.53 31.06
N ARG A 330 35.58 -25.74 31.40
CA ARG A 330 36.27 -26.20 32.62
C ARG A 330 37.65 -25.58 32.84
N TYR A 331 37.90 -25.39 34.13
CA TYR A 331 39.16 -25.30 34.87
C TYR A 331 40.28 -26.21 34.34
N ILE A 332 41.48 -25.65 34.15
CA ILE A 332 42.79 -26.34 34.25
C ILE A 332 43.74 -25.33 34.93
N PRO A 333 44.39 -25.67 36.06
CA PRO A 333 45.24 -24.76 36.83
C PRO A 333 46.73 -24.84 36.44
N GLY A 334 47.46 -23.73 36.55
CA GLY A 334 48.92 -23.71 36.45
C GLY A 334 49.52 -22.31 36.59
N ASP A 335 50.38 -22.18 37.60
CA ASP A 335 51.48 -21.22 37.79
C ASP A 335 51.17 -19.77 38.23
N ASP A 336 50.90 -19.67 39.53
CA ASP A 336 51.74 -19.00 40.53
C ASP A 336 52.76 -17.95 40.02
N GLN A 337 52.49 -16.67 40.29
CA GLN A 337 53.45 -15.83 41.03
C GLN A 337 52.76 -14.57 41.59
N SER A 338 53.01 -14.38 42.87
CA SER A 338 52.62 -13.31 43.76
C SER A 338 53.11 -11.93 43.29
N THR A 339 52.35 -10.87 43.58
CA THR A 339 52.75 -9.81 44.52
C THR A 339 51.78 -8.61 44.55
N HIS A 340 51.43 -8.23 45.79
CA HIS A 340 51.09 -6.89 46.29
C HIS A 340 49.76 -6.19 45.92
N LEU A 341 48.80 -6.36 46.85
CA LEU A 341 47.89 -5.34 47.39
C LEU A 341 48.70 -4.21 48.09
N PRO A 342 48.18 -2.95 48.24
CA PRO A 342 47.01 -2.72 49.08
C PRO A 342 45.96 -1.70 48.63
N GLU A 343 44.80 -1.95 49.23
CA GLU A 343 43.62 -1.15 49.49
C GLU A 343 43.83 0.36 49.60
N HIS A 344 42.92 1.13 48.99
CA HIS A 344 42.30 2.28 49.66
C HIS A 344 40.90 2.54 49.06
N ARG A 345 39.86 2.29 49.87
CA ARG A 345 38.58 3.02 49.78
C ARG A 345 38.70 4.29 50.62
N PRO A 346 38.00 5.37 50.25
CA PRO A 346 36.66 5.59 50.81
C PRO A 346 35.60 6.07 49.78
N ARG A 347 34.34 5.65 49.99
CA ARG A 347 33.10 6.40 49.63
C ARG A 347 32.89 7.51 50.68
N PRO A 348 31.87 8.40 50.66
CA PRO A 348 30.70 8.59 49.77
C PRO A 348 30.59 10.06 49.27
N VAL A 349 29.57 10.52 48.52
CA VAL A 349 28.31 11.11 49.04
C VAL A 349 27.39 11.46 47.86
N GLU A 350 26.09 11.26 48.08
CA GLU A 350 24.91 11.61 47.29
C GLU A 350 24.65 13.12 47.18
N THR A 351 23.94 13.57 46.12
CA THR A 351 22.80 14.53 46.08
C THR A 351 22.66 15.05 44.63
N GLU A 352 21.61 14.67 43.90
CA GLU A 352 20.32 15.38 43.73
C GLU A 352 20.44 16.80 43.13
N LEU A 353 20.09 16.92 41.84
CA LEU A 353 18.91 17.64 41.32
C LEU A 353 18.63 17.22 39.88
#